data_AF-A0A9D4WT89-F1
#
_entry.id   AF-A0A9D4WT89-F1
#
_cell.length_a   1.000
_cell.length_b   1.000
_cell.length_c   1.000
_cell.angle_alpha   90.00
_cell.angle_beta   90.00
_cell.angle_gamma   90.00
#
_symmetry.space_group_name_H-M   'P 1'
#
loop_
_entity.id
_entity.type
_entity.pdbx_description
1 polymer ?
#
loop_
_entity_poly.entity_id
_entity_poly.type
_entity_poly.pdbx_seq_one_letter_code
_entity_poly.pdbx_strand_id
1 'polypeptide(L)'
;MSLRMSMSKLLKKLRFPASHTFSASTVTQNPLPISFSGKELSHWYQTGAYGWRTNLRDPCLWIVISGHVVATLGIGANVAFAEDVSSETSYDNSTGGLKKIEDGSVASNIHTAKWRVFTDKGREFFLEGKFDDAERLFLAAIQEAKEGFGEQDPHVASACNNLAEMYRVKKAFDKAEPLYLEAIKILEESFGPDDVRVAVAVHNLGQFYLGQRMLDKAQVNYERALKIKQRVLGFGHSECSDTMYQIGMVLYLQGKEKEAETIIKDSISMLEKSAEGESVVCIKRLRFLSQLYLKSHRLDEAEMVQRKILNIMELSKGWNSLDTVIAAESLALTLQASSETKHSKELLERCLDVRKTLLHSDHIQIGANLLHLARVAMLDYSQHKKSDVSKAKAELDIAKDHLRNSIRIARQCLDKVLKHKDKSKKNSLVGRSRKEAQATLVILLQSLSTLSSVELAKQELQEIQEGEINLKAKEALLQCIAAYNEFVVHKKSIGDSPEIKSEYLSCFKRAQTLLGKKLDGEGIHKLNQKK
;
A
#
# COMPACT_ATOMS: atom_id res chain seq x y z
N MET A 1 -2.06 -36.81 -28.28
CA MET A 1 -3.02 -37.25 -27.23
C MET A 1 -2.50 -36.70 -25.90
N SER A 2 -3.37 -36.07 -25.10
CA SER A 2 -3.05 -35.38 -23.81
C SER A 2 -2.34 -34.01 -23.86
N LEU A 3 -3.16 -32.97 -24.02
CA LEU A 3 -2.98 -31.60 -23.44
C LEU A 3 -4.29 -30.77 -23.62
N ARG A 4 -5.18 -31.22 -24.53
CA ARG A 4 -6.55 -30.69 -24.70
C ARG A 4 -7.60 -31.24 -23.72
N MET A 5 -7.30 -32.25 -22.90
CA MET A 5 -8.30 -32.85 -21.98
C MET A 5 -8.34 -32.23 -20.57
N SER A 6 -7.33 -31.46 -20.16
CA SER A 6 -7.31 -30.81 -18.85
C SER A 6 -8.12 -29.50 -18.78
N MET A 7 -8.45 -28.90 -19.93
CA MET A 7 -9.24 -27.67 -19.99
C MET A 7 -10.76 -27.93 -19.86
N SER A 8 -11.25 -29.15 -20.15
CA SER A 8 -12.68 -29.47 -20.06
C SER A 8 -13.17 -29.79 -18.63
N LYS A 9 -12.26 -30.02 -17.67
CA LYS A 9 -12.61 -30.19 -16.25
C LYS A 9 -12.74 -28.87 -15.49
N LEU A 10 -12.25 -27.75 -16.05
CA LEU A 10 -12.35 -26.42 -15.45
C LEU A 10 -13.73 -25.76 -15.66
N LEU A 11 -14.49 -26.20 -16.68
CA LEU A 11 -15.83 -25.67 -16.99
C LEU A 11 -16.99 -26.42 -16.31
N LYS A 12 -16.74 -27.51 -15.57
CA LYS A 12 -17.79 -28.29 -14.88
C LYS A 12 -17.98 -27.97 -13.39
N LYS A 13 -17.17 -27.08 -12.80
CA LYS A 13 -17.36 -26.59 -11.41
C LYS A 13 -18.02 -25.21 -11.32
N LEU A 14 -18.33 -24.57 -12.45
CA LEU A 14 -19.17 -23.39 -12.54
C LEU A 14 -20.55 -23.78 -13.10
N ARG A 15 -21.36 -24.45 -12.28
CA ARG A 15 -22.81 -24.50 -12.50
C ARG A 15 -23.46 -23.55 -11.52
N PHE A 16 -23.76 -22.35 -12.02
CA PHE A 16 -24.79 -21.48 -11.46
C PHE A 16 -26.15 -22.17 -11.63
N PRO A 17 -27.04 -22.23 -10.61
CA PRO A 17 -28.44 -22.54 -10.86
C PRO A 17 -29.06 -21.40 -11.67
N ALA A 18 -29.72 -21.77 -12.76
CA ALA A 18 -30.42 -20.88 -13.65
C ALA A 18 -31.61 -20.20 -12.96
N SER A 19 -31.86 -18.98 -13.42
CA SER A 19 -33.08 -18.18 -13.33
C SER A 19 -34.37 -18.93 -13.00
N HIS A 20 -35.04 -18.51 -11.92
CA HIS A 20 -36.49 -18.55 -11.83
C HIS A 20 -37.05 -17.14 -12.07
N THR A 21 -37.78 -17.00 -13.17
CA THR A 21 -38.69 -15.90 -13.49
C THR A 21 -39.94 -15.99 -12.63
N PHE A 22 -40.34 -14.91 -11.94
CA PHE A 22 -41.73 -14.48 -11.70
C PHE A 22 -41.65 -13.01 -11.23
N SER A 23 -42.10 -12.05 -12.05
CA SER A 23 -43.46 -11.47 -12.10
C SER A 23 -43.56 -10.20 -11.25
N ALA A 24 -43.75 -9.08 -11.95
CA ALA A 24 -44.12 -7.81 -11.38
C ALA A 24 -45.42 -7.94 -10.55
N SER A 25 -45.41 -7.37 -9.35
CA SER A 25 -46.64 -6.89 -8.71
C SER A 25 -46.32 -5.65 -7.87
N THR A 26 -46.89 -4.54 -8.32
CA THR A 26 -47.09 -3.29 -7.60
C THR A 26 -47.91 -3.52 -6.34
N VAL A 27 -47.41 -3.09 -5.17
CA VAL A 27 -48.26 -2.58 -4.08
C VAL A 27 -47.59 -1.34 -3.49
N THR A 28 -48.22 -0.22 -3.78
CA THR A 28 -48.14 1.07 -3.08
C THR A 28 -48.78 0.96 -1.69
N GLN A 29 -48.16 1.56 -0.66
CA GLN A 29 -48.77 2.56 0.27
C GLN A 29 -47.85 2.88 1.47
N ASN A 30 -47.08 3.97 1.39
CA ASN A 30 -47.27 5.28 2.06
C ASN A 30 -47.75 5.37 3.56
N PRO A 31 -47.54 6.51 4.28
CA PRO A 31 -46.44 6.66 5.25
C PRO A 31 -46.82 7.36 6.61
N LEU A 32 -45.79 7.64 7.45
CA LEU A 32 -45.69 8.65 8.54
C LEU A 32 -46.29 8.33 9.94
N PRO A 33 -45.97 9.08 11.04
CA PRO A 33 -45.07 10.25 11.20
C PRO A 33 -44.13 10.20 12.44
N ILE A 34 -42.87 10.67 12.36
CA ILE A 34 -42.28 11.54 13.43
C ILE A 34 -41.35 12.57 12.77
N SER A 35 -41.71 13.83 12.96
CA SER A 35 -41.04 15.05 12.54
C SER A 35 -39.75 15.30 13.34
N PHE A 36 -38.66 15.68 12.66
CA PHE A 36 -37.62 16.53 13.27
C PHE A 36 -37.20 17.63 12.30
N SER A 37 -37.38 18.85 12.79
CA SER A 37 -37.13 20.14 12.15
C SER A 37 -35.65 20.34 11.80
N GLY A 38 -35.43 21.03 10.68
CA GLY A 38 -34.13 21.34 10.11
C GLY A 38 -33.14 21.97 11.10
N LYS A 39 -32.02 21.28 11.26
CA LYS A 39 -30.65 21.76 11.46
C LYS A 39 -29.75 20.60 11.04
N GLU A 40 -28.81 20.86 10.13
CA GLU A 40 -27.84 19.86 9.64
C GLU A 40 -27.21 19.10 10.80
N LEU A 41 -27.60 17.84 10.96
CA LEU A 41 -27.07 16.94 11.98
C LEU A 41 -26.10 15.96 11.31
N SER A 42 -24.87 16.41 11.16
CA SER A 42 -23.73 15.57 10.81
C SER A 42 -23.37 14.66 11.99
N HIS A 43 -24.01 13.50 12.18
CA HIS A 43 -23.48 12.48 13.10
C HIS A 43 -23.89 11.02 12.77
N TRP A 44 -22.96 10.30 12.13
CA TRP A 44 -22.41 8.99 12.55
C TRP A 44 -23.22 7.70 12.31
N TYR A 45 -22.86 7.00 11.24
CA TYR A 45 -22.65 5.55 11.20
C TYR A 45 -21.40 5.27 10.35
N GLN A 46 -20.21 5.36 10.97
CA GLN A 46 -18.98 4.85 10.36
C GLN A 46 -18.93 3.34 10.65
N THR A 47 -19.44 2.56 9.70
CA THR A 47 -19.05 1.15 9.58
C THR A 47 -17.52 1.10 9.52
N GLY A 48 -16.93 0.33 10.43
CA GLY A 48 -15.49 0.28 10.67
C GLY A 48 -14.71 -0.30 9.50
N ALA A 49 -14.50 0.50 8.46
CA ALA A 49 -13.56 0.24 7.39
C ALA A 49 -12.13 0.49 7.90
N TYR A 50 -11.53 -0.56 8.48
CA TYR A 50 -10.10 -0.60 8.84
C TYR A 50 -9.36 -1.61 7.97
N GLY A 51 -9.46 -1.47 6.65
CA GLY A 51 -8.27 -1.67 5.83
C GLY A 51 -7.35 -0.52 6.19
N TRP A 52 -6.12 -0.82 6.62
CA TRP A 52 -5.01 0.13 6.78
C TRP A 52 -5.25 1.39 5.96
N ARG A 53 -5.52 2.52 6.61
CA ARG A 53 -5.64 3.80 5.93
C ARG A 53 -4.30 4.06 5.28
N THR A 54 -4.19 3.70 4.01
CA THR A 54 -3.12 4.08 3.12
C THR A 54 -3.30 5.58 2.92
N ASN A 55 -2.71 6.34 3.82
CA ASN A 55 -2.39 7.74 3.54
C ASN A 55 -1.48 7.71 2.30
N LEU A 56 -2.08 7.95 1.12
CA LEU A 56 -1.38 8.31 -0.12
C LEU A 56 -0.57 9.63 0.01
N ARG A 57 -0.55 10.20 1.23
CA ARG A 57 0.31 11.31 1.61
C ARG A 57 1.75 10.88 1.89
N ASP A 58 2.05 9.59 2.01
CA ASP A 58 3.41 9.11 2.29
C ASP A 58 3.67 7.71 1.69
N PRO A 59 4.46 7.55 0.62
CA PRO A 59 4.68 6.26 -0.06
C PRO A 59 5.44 5.19 0.76
N CYS A 60 5.81 5.46 2.00
CA CYS A 60 6.74 4.65 2.79
C CYS A 60 6.09 3.65 3.77
N LEU A 61 4.96 3.01 3.43
CA LEU A 61 4.26 2.10 4.36
C LEU A 61 4.30 0.59 4.04
N TRP A 62 5.07 0.13 3.03
CA TRP A 62 5.39 -1.30 2.89
C TRP A 62 6.83 -1.64 2.43
N ILE A 63 7.76 -0.70 2.51
CA ILE A 63 9.18 -1.08 2.63
C ILE A 63 9.45 -1.14 4.13
N VAL A 64 9.21 -2.28 4.79
CA VAL A 64 10.23 -2.98 5.58
C VAL A 64 9.67 -4.34 6.07
N ILE A 65 9.95 -5.42 5.33
CA ILE A 65 10.49 -6.74 5.73
C ILE A 65 10.65 -7.55 4.43
N SER A 66 11.54 -7.06 3.59
CA SER A 66 12.44 -7.80 2.72
C SER A 66 13.32 -6.70 2.15
N GLY A 67 14.58 -6.67 2.58
CA GLY A 67 15.53 -5.70 2.08
C GLY A 67 15.67 -5.93 0.59
N HIS A 68 15.11 -5.03 -0.21
CA HIS A 68 15.71 -4.34 -1.34
C HIS A 68 14.97 -3.01 -1.45
N VAL A 69 15.68 -1.90 -1.29
CA VAL A 69 15.23 -0.61 -1.83
C VAL A 69 15.29 -0.78 -3.34
N VAL A 70 14.26 -1.39 -3.93
CA VAL A 70 14.04 -1.21 -5.36
C VAL A 70 13.39 0.15 -5.47
N ALA A 71 14.26 1.17 -5.57
CA ALA A 71 13.89 2.35 -6.34
C ALA A 71 13.27 1.80 -7.62
N THR A 72 11.98 2.09 -7.85
CA THR A 72 11.39 1.87 -9.17
C THR A 72 12.01 2.92 -10.07
N LEU A 73 13.27 2.65 -10.41
CA LEU A 73 13.99 3.38 -11.41
C LEU A 73 13.31 3.03 -12.72
N GLY A 74 12.90 4.06 -13.45
CA GLY A 74 12.79 3.98 -14.90
C GLY A 74 14.18 3.78 -15.53
N ILE A 75 14.96 2.81 -15.03
CA ILE A 75 15.99 2.17 -15.85
C ILE A 75 15.17 1.30 -16.80
N GLY A 76 14.81 1.88 -17.94
CA GLY A 76 14.48 1.08 -19.11
C GLY A 76 15.69 0.18 -19.34
N ALA A 77 15.54 -1.10 -19.06
CA ALA A 77 16.50 -2.13 -19.46
C ALA A 77 16.40 -2.30 -20.99
N ASN A 78 16.80 -1.28 -21.74
CA ASN A 78 17.23 -1.47 -23.11
C ASN A 78 18.74 -1.64 -23.08
N VAL A 79 19.17 -2.84 -22.67
CA VAL A 79 20.46 -3.38 -23.11
C VAL A 79 20.22 -3.79 -24.55
N ALA A 80 20.46 -2.87 -25.47
CA ALA A 80 20.46 -3.18 -26.88
C ALA A 80 21.55 -2.37 -27.57
N PHE A 81 22.81 -2.49 -27.13
CA PHE A 81 23.96 -2.13 -27.96
C PHE A 81 25.17 -3.04 -27.70
N ALA A 82 25.55 -3.73 -28.78
CA ALA A 82 26.72 -4.56 -29.06
C ALA A 82 26.76 -6.00 -28.50
N GLU A 83 26.75 -6.97 -29.44
CA GLU A 83 27.20 -8.35 -29.21
C GLU A 83 28.69 -8.37 -28.87
N ASP A 84 29.06 -9.26 -27.94
CA ASP A 84 30.45 -9.47 -27.52
C ASP A 84 31.29 -10.03 -28.67
N VAL A 85 32.34 -9.30 -29.06
CA VAL A 85 33.51 -9.91 -29.70
C VAL A 85 34.66 -9.82 -28.72
N SER A 86 35.02 -10.97 -28.15
CA SER A 86 36.24 -11.16 -27.37
C SER A 86 37.46 -10.89 -28.24
N SER A 87 38.27 -9.89 -27.90
CA SER A 87 39.64 -9.79 -28.43
C SER A 87 40.53 -8.99 -27.48
N GLU A 88 41.73 -9.53 -27.28
CA GLU A 88 42.82 -9.06 -26.43
C GLU A 88 43.26 -7.62 -26.79
N THR A 89 43.67 -6.85 -25.77
CA THR A 89 44.17 -5.48 -25.95
C THR A 89 45.70 -5.49 -26.05
N SER A 90 46.21 -5.07 -27.22
CA SER A 90 47.51 -4.40 -27.33
C SER A 90 47.27 -2.90 -27.50
N TYR A 91 48.02 -2.10 -26.73
CA TYR A 91 47.92 -0.64 -26.71
C TYR A 91 48.56 -0.02 -27.96
N ASP A 92 47.88 0.92 -28.60
CA ASP A 92 48.60 2.05 -29.20
C ASP A 92 47.76 3.35 -29.24
N ASN A 93 48.44 4.46 -29.00
CA ASN A 93 47.92 5.82 -28.83
C ASN A 93 47.91 6.53 -30.20
N SER A 94 46.74 6.95 -30.71
CA SER A 94 46.69 8.00 -31.73
C SER A 94 45.37 8.77 -31.74
N THR A 95 45.51 10.09 -31.83
CA THR A 95 44.51 11.15 -31.87
C THR A 95 43.81 11.24 -33.24
N GLY A 96 42.50 11.50 -33.22
CA GLY A 96 41.79 12.18 -34.30
C GLY A 96 40.74 11.35 -35.07
N GLY A 97 39.47 11.76 -34.92
CA GLY A 97 38.40 11.55 -35.92
C GLY A 97 37.89 10.11 -36.09
N LEU A 98 36.59 9.92 -35.91
CA LEU A 98 35.89 8.66 -36.19
C LEU A 98 36.12 8.21 -37.64
N LYS A 99 36.91 7.15 -37.86
CA LYS A 99 36.88 6.38 -39.10
C LYS A 99 35.82 5.29 -38.97
N LYS A 100 34.81 5.36 -39.84
CA LYS A 100 33.84 4.28 -40.04
C LYS A 100 34.61 3.10 -40.64
N ILE A 101 34.75 2.02 -39.88
CA ILE A 101 35.26 0.74 -40.40
C ILE A 101 34.13 0.15 -41.28
N GLU A 102 34.44 -0.23 -42.52
CA GLU A 102 33.47 -0.63 -43.55
C GLU A 102 32.70 -1.93 -43.25
N ASP A 103 32.99 -2.63 -42.14
CA ASP A 103 32.35 -3.90 -41.76
C ASP A 103 31.30 -3.77 -40.62
N GLY A 104 30.78 -2.56 -40.38
CA GLY A 104 29.67 -2.34 -39.43
C GLY A 104 29.98 -2.59 -37.94
N SER A 105 31.19 -3.04 -37.61
CA SER A 105 31.67 -3.24 -36.25
C SER A 105 32.28 -1.95 -35.69
N VAL A 106 31.59 -1.34 -34.73
CA VAL A 106 32.07 -0.13 -34.02
C VAL A 106 33.11 -0.56 -32.99
N ALA A 107 34.39 -0.25 -33.23
CA ALA A 107 35.41 -0.36 -32.21
C ALA A 107 35.02 0.52 -31.00
N SER A 108 34.84 -0.08 -29.83
CA SER A 108 34.56 0.63 -28.59
C SER A 108 35.73 1.58 -28.28
N ASN A 109 35.57 2.86 -28.60
CA ASN A 109 36.58 3.86 -28.27
C ASN A 109 36.70 3.99 -26.73
N ILE A 110 37.82 4.56 -26.26
CA ILE A 110 38.11 4.73 -24.82
C ILE A 110 36.97 5.45 -24.08
N HIS A 111 36.30 6.40 -24.74
CA HIS A 111 35.19 7.15 -24.19
C HIS A 111 33.93 6.30 -23.99
N THR A 112 33.60 5.39 -24.90
CA THR A 112 32.51 4.42 -24.74
C THR A 112 32.70 3.54 -23.51
N ALA A 113 33.92 3.04 -23.31
CA ALA A 113 34.25 2.19 -22.17
C ALA A 113 34.14 2.97 -20.85
N LYS A 114 34.70 4.19 -20.79
CA LYS A 114 34.61 5.05 -19.61
C LYS A 114 33.18 5.49 -19.30
N TRP A 115 32.43 5.94 -20.31
CA TRP A 115 31.02 6.32 -20.18
C TRP A 115 30.21 5.19 -19.53
N ARG A 116 30.39 3.96 -20.01
CA ARG A 116 29.71 2.78 -19.47
C ARG A 116 30.09 2.56 -18.01
N VAL A 117 31.39 2.54 -17.70
CA VAL A 117 31.89 2.35 -16.32
C VAL A 117 31.38 3.43 -15.37
N PHE A 118 31.40 4.70 -15.78
CA PHE A 118 30.90 5.80 -14.96
C PHE A 118 29.39 5.73 -14.76
N THR A 119 28.65 5.39 -15.82
CA THR A 119 27.19 5.21 -15.75
C THR A 119 26.81 4.06 -14.82
N ASP A 120 27.47 2.91 -14.93
CA ASP A 120 27.20 1.72 -14.12
C ASP A 120 27.54 1.95 -12.65
N LYS A 121 28.77 2.41 -12.35
CA LYS A 121 29.18 2.73 -10.98
C LYS A 121 28.36 3.88 -10.38
N GLY A 122 27.97 4.86 -11.20
CA GLY A 122 27.07 5.94 -10.80
C GLY A 122 25.71 5.42 -10.34
N ARG A 123 25.13 4.46 -11.10
CA ARG A 123 23.90 3.78 -10.71
C ARG A 123 24.06 2.95 -9.44
N GLU A 124 25.16 2.22 -9.29
CA GLU A 124 25.45 1.45 -8.08
C GLU A 124 25.51 2.35 -6.83
N PHE A 125 26.30 3.43 -6.87
CA PHE A 125 26.36 4.38 -5.76
C PHE A 125 25.03 5.07 -5.50
N PHE A 126 24.25 5.35 -6.55
CA PHE A 126 22.91 5.90 -6.38
C PHE A 126 21.98 4.92 -5.65
N LEU A 127 22.01 3.63 -6.00
CA LEU A 127 21.26 2.58 -5.31
C LEU A 127 21.72 2.39 -3.84
N GLU A 128 23.00 2.58 -3.57
CA GLU A 128 23.57 2.57 -2.20
C GLU A 128 23.25 3.84 -1.40
N GLY A 129 22.70 4.89 -2.04
CA GLY A 129 22.44 6.19 -1.40
C GLY A 129 23.68 7.07 -1.23
N LYS A 130 24.81 6.73 -1.87
CA LYS A 130 26.03 7.55 -1.92
C LYS A 130 25.89 8.63 -3.00
N PHE A 131 25.03 9.61 -2.73
CA PHE A 131 24.60 10.58 -3.73
C PHE A 131 25.73 11.46 -4.29
N ASP A 132 26.73 11.82 -3.49
CA ASP A 132 27.81 12.70 -3.95
C ASP A 132 28.81 11.94 -4.84
N ASP A 133 28.99 10.63 -4.60
CA ASP A 133 29.78 9.76 -5.47
C ASP A 133 29.05 9.51 -6.79
N ALA A 134 27.73 9.25 -6.73
CA ALA A 134 26.89 9.10 -7.91
C ALA A 134 26.86 10.38 -8.77
N GLU A 135 26.73 11.56 -8.14
CA GLU A 135 26.72 12.86 -8.83
C GLU A 135 28.01 13.08 -9.62
N ARG A 136 29.17 12.81 -9.00
CA ARG A 136 30.48 12.91 -9.67
C ARG A 136 30.58 11.98 -10.87
N LEU A 137 30.15 10.74 -10.73
CA LEU A 137 30.22 9.76 -11.82
C LEU A 137 29.25 10.05 -12.95
N PHE A 138 28.02 10.50 -12.67
CA PHE A 138 27.10 10.89 -13.73
C PHE A 138 27.55 12.14 -14.48
N LEU A 139 28.15 13.13 -13.80
CA LEU A 139 28.79 14.26 -14.46
C LEU A 139 29.96 13.83 -15.36
N ALA A 140 30.81 12.93 -14.87
CA ALA A 140 31.89 12.36 -15.67
C ALA A 140 31.36 11.57 -16.88
N ALA A 141 30.27 10.82 -16.73
CA ALA A 141 29.61 10.13 -17.83
C ALA A 141 29.10 11.11 -18.88
N ILE A 142 28.46 12.21 -18.49
CA ILE A 142 28.02 13.25 -19.44
C ILE A 142 29.22 13.80 -20.23
N GLN A 143 30.33 14.10 -19.56
CA GLN A 143 31.54 14.62 -20.20
C GLN A 143 32.13 13.63 -21.21
N GLU A 144 32.32 12.37 -20.81
CA GLU A 144 32.85 11.33 -21.70
C GLU A 144 31.90 11.06 -22.87
N ALA A 145 30.58 11.18 -22.68
CA ALA A 145 29.62 11.06 -23.77
C ALA A 145 29.77 12.20 -24.79
N LYS A 146 29.91 13.44 -24.32
CA LYS A 146 30.10 14.62 -25.19
C LYS A 146 31.39 14.53 -25.98
N GLU A 147 32.49 14.10 -25.34
CA GLU A 147 33.80 13.94 -26.00
C GLU A 147 33.82 12.76 -26.97
N GLY A 148 33.22 11.63 -26.61
CA GLY A 148 33.30 10.39 -27.36
C GLY A 148 32.32 10.27 -28.52
N PHE A 149 31.13 10.85 -28.38
CA PHE A 149 30.02 10.70 -29.33
C PHE A 149 29.51 12.02 -29.91
N GLY A 150 29.71 13.13 -29.20
CA GLY A 150 29.25 14.47 -29.58
C GLY A 150 28.11 14.99 -28.70
N GLU A 151 27.92 16.30 -28.71
CA GLU A 151 26.99 17.02 -27.82
C GLU A 151 25.51 16.63 -27.97
N GLN A 152 25.09 16.23 -29.18
CA GLN A 152 23.71 15.84 -29.48
C GLN A 152 23.54 14.32 -29.59
N ASP A 153 24.45 13.54 -29.00
CA ASP A 153 24.35 12.08 -29.05
C ASP A 153 23.41 11.51 -27.96
N PRO A 154 22.63 10.46 -28.26
CA PRO A 154 21.78 9.75 -27.29
C PRO A 154 22.47 9.28 -26.00
N HIS A 155 23.78 9.02 -26.00
CA HIS A 155 24.54 8.70 -24.80
C HIS A 155 24.60 9.87 -23.82
N VAL A 156 24.64 11.12 -24.32
CA VAL A 156 24.55 12.34 -23.52
C VAL A 156 23.17 12.42 -22.89
N ALA A 157 22.10 12.21 -23.66
CA ALA A 157 20.72 12.22 -23.15
C ALA A 157 20.51 11.18 -22.03
N SER A 158 21.03 9.96 -22.21
CA SER A 158 20.97 8.89 -21.21
C SER A 158 21.67 9.30 -19.91
N ALA A 159 22.87 9.87 -20.00
CA ALA A 159 23.62 10.34 -18.83
C ALA A 159 22.92 11.52 -18.13
N CYS A 160 22.37 12.48 -18.89
CA CYS A 160 21.55 13.58 -18.36
C CYS A 160 20.31 13.07 -17.61
N ASN A 161 19.59 12.10 -18.16
CA ASN A 161 18.42 11.51 -17.50
C ASN A 161 18.78 10.81 -16.17
N ASN A 162 19.93 10.12 -16.10
CA ASN A 162 20.40 9.49 -14.86
C ASN A 162 20.74 10.54 -13.78
N LEU A 163 21.43 11.61 -14.15
CA LEU A 163 21.74 12.71 -13.23
C LEU A 163 20.46 13.43 -12.77
N ALA A 164 19.51 13.65 -13.68
CA ALA A 164 18.21 14.25 -13.38
C ALA A 164 17.42 13.42 -12.35
N GLU A 165 17.38 12.10 -12.52
CA GLU A 165 16.71 11.17 -11.61
C GLU A 165 17.34 11.18 -10.21
N MET A 166 18.67 11.23 -10.13
CA MET A 166 19.37 11.38 -8.87
C MET A 166 19.01 12.70 -8.18
N TYR A 167 19.00 13.82 -8.91
CA TYR A 167 18.57 15.11 -8.34
C TYR A 167 17.10 15.12 -7.93
N ARG A 168 16.21 14.47 -8.67
CA ARG A 168 14.80 14.28 -8.28
C ARG A 168 14.70 13.55 -6.95
N VAL A 169 15.46 12.49 -6.73
CA VAL A 169 15.50 11.76 -5.44
C VAL A 169 16.09 12.60 -4.32
N LYS A 170 17.12 13.41 -4.58
CA LYS A 170 17.65 14.43 -3.63
C LYS A 170 16.69 15.61 -3.41
N LYS A 171 15.59 15.69 -4.15
CA LYS A 171 14.66 16.84 -4.19
C LYS A 171 15.32 18.16 -4.64
N ALA A 172 16.41 18.08 -5.39
CA ALA A 172 17.07 19.22 -6.03
C ALA A 172 16.40 19.51 -7.39
N PHE A 173 15.13 19.92 -7.34
CA PHE A 173 14.27 19.98 -8.53
C PHE A 173 14.76 20.99 -9.59
N ASP A 174 15.30 22.13 -9.15
CA ASP A 174 15.86 23.16 -10.02
C ASP A 174 17.02 22.65 -10.90
N LYS A 175 17.76 21.64 -10.41
CA LYS A 175 18.84 21.00 -11.17
C LYS A 175 18.35 19.87 -12.07
N ALA A 176 17.25 19.22 -11.73
CA ALA A 176 16.74 18.05 -12.43
C ALA A 176 15.93 18.41 -13.69
N GLU A 177 15.04 19.41 -13.61
CA GLU A 177 14.19 19.83 -14.74
C GLU A 177 14.98 20.16 -16.02
N PRO A 178 16.05 20.99 -16.00
CA PRO A 178 16.80 21.29 -17.22
C PRO A 178 17.45 20.05 -17.84
N LEU A 179 17.93 19.10 -17.03
CA LEU A 179 18.55 17.87 -17.52
C LEU A 179 17.55 16.93 -18.18
N TYR A 180 16.33 16.81 -17.65
CA TYR A 180 15.26 16.06 -18.32
C TYR A 180 14.88 16.70 -19.67
N LEU A 181 14.76 18.03 -19.71
CA LEU A 181 14.42 18.76 -20.94
C LEU A 181 15.54 18.64 -21.99
N GLU A 182 16.80 18.73 -21.59
CA GLU A 182 17.96 18.53 -22.46
C GLU A 182 17.99 17.10 -23.03
N ALA A 183 17.77 16.09 -22.19
CA ALA A 183 17.70 14.70 -22.65
C ALA A 183 16.58 14.47 -23.67
N ILE A 184 15.38 15.04 -23.43
CA ILE A 184 14.26 14.95 -24.37
C ILE A 184 14.63 15.63 -25.70
N LYS A 185 15.19 16.84 -25.66
CA LYS A 185 15.60 17.57 -26.87
C LYS A 185 16.59 16.78 -27.72
N ILE A 186 17.66 16.25 -27.10
CA ILE A 186 18.68 15.45 -27.80
C ILE A 186 18.04 14.22 -28.47
N LEU A 187 17.13 13.53 -27.78
CA LEU A 187 16.45 12.35 -28.33
C LEU A 187 15.49 12.70 -29.46
N GLU A 188 14.77 13.82 -29.36
CA GLU A 188 13.90 14.32 -30.42
C GLU A 188 14.68 14.71 -31.68
N GLU A 189 15.84 15.35 -31.54
CA GLU A 189 16.73 15.68 -32.65
C GLU A 189 17.36 14.44 -33.29
N SER A 190 17.72 13.43 -32.48
CA SER A 190 18.38 12.20 -32.95
C SER A 190 17.43 11.22 -33.63
N PHE A 191 16.20 11.08 -33.13
CA PHE A 191 15.28 10.00 -33.52
C PHE A 191 13.91 10.48 -33.99
N GLY A 192 13.62 11.77 -33.83
CA GLY A 192 12.30 12.34 -34.07
C GLY A 192 11.39 12.29 -32.84
N PRO A 193 10.34 13.13 -32.81
CA PRO A 193 9.49 13.33 -31.64
C PRO A 193 8.55 12.16 -31.30
N ASP A 194 8.39 11.20 -32.20
CA ASP A 194 7.53 10.03 -32.04
C ASP A 194 8.34 8.74 -31.84
N ASP A 195 9.56 8.81 -31.31
CA ASP A 195 10.37 7.63 -30.98
C ASP A 195 10.07 7.12 -29.55
N VAL A 196 10.16 5.79 -29.34
CA VAL A 196 9.92 5.16 -28.03
C VAL A 196 10.87 5.69 -26.94
N ARG A 197 12.11 6.07 -27.29
CA ARG A 197 13.08 6.65 -26.36
C ARG A 197 12.66 8.04 -25.89
N VAL A 198 12.08 8.85 -26.79
CA VAL A 198 11.46 10.13 -26.42
C VAL A 198 10.30 9.89 -25.47
N ALA A 199 9.46 8.88 -25.74
CA ALA A 199 8.35 8.55 -24.85
C ALA A 199 8.80 8.16 -23.43
N VAL A 200 9.91 7.42 -23.30
CA VAL A 200 10.50 7.08 -22.00
C VAL A 200 11.03 8.32 -21.28
N ALA A 201 11.75 9.21 -21.97
CA ALA A 201 12.27 10.44 -21.37
C ALA A 201 11.13 11.39 -20.92
N VAL A 202 10.09 11.55 -21.75
CA VAL A 202 8.89 12.33 -21.41
C VAL A 202 8.12 11.71 -20.24
N HIS A 203 8.03 10.37 -20.17
CA HIS A 203 7.44 9.68 -19.03
C HIS A 203 8.20 10.01 -17.72
N ASN A 204 9.53 9.99 -17.75
CA ASN A 204 10.35 10.33 -16.58
C ASN A 204 10.14 11.78 -16.15
N LEU A 205 9.98 12.71 -17.09
CA LEU A 205 9.62 14.09 -16.78
C LEU A 205 8.21 14.20 -16.15
N GLY A 206 7.25 13.38 -16.59
CA GLY A 206 5.95 13.24 -15.93
C GLY A 206 6.09 12.80 -14.46
N GLN A 207 6.95 11.81 -14.19
CA GLN A 207 7.26 11.34 -12.85
C GLN A 207 7.95 12.40 -11.98
N PHE A 208 8.83 13.19 -12.57
CA PHE A 208 9.43 14.36 -11.94
C PHE A 208 8.38 15.36 -11.47
N TYR A 209 7.45 15.77 -12.33
CA TYR A 209 6.38 16.69 -11.95
C TYR A 209 5.40 16.11 -10.92
N LEU A 210 5.08 14.81 -11.02
CA LEU A 210 4.23 14.14 -10.04
C LEU A 210 4.89 14.14 -8.64
N GLY A 211 6.21 13.93 -8.58
CA GLY A 211 7.00 14.02 -7.34
C GLY A 211 6.91 15.38 -6.65
N GLN A 212 6.68 16.44 -7.43
CA GLN A 212 6.49 17.82 -6.94
C GLN A 212 5.01 18.20 -6.73
N ARG A 213 4.07 17.27 -6.93
CA ARG A 213 2.61 17.54 -6.93
C ARG A 213 2.14 18.53 -8.00
N MET A 214 2.91 18.70 -9.08
CA MET A 214 2.50 19.48 -10.25
C MET A 214 1.65 18.60 -11.18
N LEU A 215 0.40 18.34 -10.75
CA LEU A 215 -0.45 17.31 -11.36
C LEU A 215 -0.75 17.58 -12.85
N ASP A 216 -0.98 18.83 -13.23
CA ASP A 216 -1.32 19.17 -14.62
C ASP A 216 -0.13 18.97 -15.56
N LYS A 217 1.08 19.39 -15.14
CA LYS A 217 2.31 19.12 -15.90
C LYS A 217 2.58 17.62 -16.01
N ALA A 218 2.37 16.86 -14.92
CA ALA A 218 2.55 15.42 -14.93
C ALA A 218 1.60 14.74 -15.91
N GLN A 219 0.32 15.11 -15.88
CA GLN A 219 -0.72 14.58 -16.78
C GLN A 219 -0.33 14.79 -18.25
N VAL A 220 -0.01 16.03 -18.64
CA VAL A 220 0.35 16.37 -20.03
C VAL A 220 1.54 15.54 -20.52
N ASN A 221 2.56 15.37 -19.68
CA ASN A 221 3.74 14.58 -20.06
C ASN A 221 3.40 13.09 -20.17
N TYR A 222 2.64 12.51 -19.23
CA TYR A 222 2.25 11.11 -19.34
C TYR A 222 1.33 10.84 -20.52
N GLU A 223 0.38 11.72 -20.83
CA GLU A 223 -0.48 11.61 -22.01
C GLU A 223 0.33 11.69 -23.31
N ARG A 224 1.31 12.60 -23.37
CA ARG A 224 2.26 12.67 -24.49
C ARG A 224 3.05 11.37 -24.64
N ALA A 225 3.62 10.85 -23.56
CA ALA A 225 4.37 9.59 -23.57
C ALA A 225 3.50 8.40 -24.00
N LEU A 226 2.26 8.32 -23.50
CA LEU A 226 1.32 7.27 -23.86
C LEU A 226 0.96 7.34 -25.35
N LYS A 227 0.69 8.54 -25.89
CA LYS A 227 0.38 8.75 -27.30
C LYS A 227 1.51 8.29 -28.22
N ILE A 228 2.76 8.59 -27.87
CA ILE A 228 3.93 8.13 -28.63
C ILE A 228 4.04 6.60 -28.57
N LYS A 229 3.98 6.00 -27.37
CA LYS A 229 4.05 4.54 -27.20
C LYS A 229 2.96 3.80 -27.98
N GLN A 230 1.72 4.29 -27.94
CA GLN A 230 0.60 3.70 -28.67
C GLN A 230 0.80 3.76 -30.20
N ARG A 231 1.40 4.83 -30.71
CA ARG A 231 1.72 4.97 -32.14
C ARG A 231 2.82 4.01 -32.58
N VAL A 232 3.88 3.89 -31.79
CA VAL A 232 5.08 3.10 -32.15
C VAL A 232 4.88 1.61 -31.91
N LEU A 233 4.34 1.24 -30.75
CA LEU A 233 4.25 -0.15 -30.27
C LEU A 233 2.86 -0.76 -30.49
N GLY A 234 1.87 0.07 -30.81
CA GLY A 234 0.46 -0.32 -30.89
C GLY A 234 -0.28 -0.22 -29.54
N PHE A 235 -1.61 -0.04 -29.62
CA PHE A 235 -2.50 0.16 -28.46
C PHE A 235 -2.48 -0.97 -27.42
N GLY A 236 -2.05 -2.18 -27.79
CA GLY A 236 -2.05 -3.36 -26.93
C GLY A 236 -0.73 -3.67 -26.21
N HIS A 237 0.32 -2.84 -26.38
CA HIS A 237 1.66 -3.18 -25.89
C HIS A 237 1.81 -2.96 -24.37
N SER A 238 2.38 -3.93 -23.64
CA SER A 238 2.49 -3.91 -22.17
C SER A 238 3.22 -2.68 -21.62
N GLU A 239 4.15 -2.10 -22.38
CA GLU A 239 4.85 -0.85 -22.02
C GLU A 239 3.97 0.40 -21.89
N CYS A 240 2.76 0.38 -22.47
CA CYS A 240 1.76 1.43 -22.26
C CYS A 240 1.14 1.36 -20.86
N SER A 241 1.07 0.15 -20.29
CA SER A 241 0.32 -0.13 -19.05
C SER A 241 0.84 0.69 -17.87
N ASP A 242 2.16 0.90 -17.78
CA ASP A 242 2.75 1.70 -16.70
C ASP A 242 2.41 3.18 -16.82
N THR A 243 2.50 3.73 -18.03
CA THR A 243 2.13 5.13 -18.28
C THR A 243 0.63 5.35 -18.00
N MET A 244 -0.23 4.40 -18.39
CA MET A 244 -1.66 4.43 -18.05
C MET A 244 -1.92 4.40 -16.55
N TYR A 245 -1.18 3.57 -15.81
CA TYR A 245 -1.29 3.54 -14.35
C TYR A 245 -0.88 4.88 -13.73
N GLN A 246 0.21 5.50 -14.20
CA GLN A 246 0.63 6.81 -13.70
C GLN A 246 -0.40 7.91 -14.01
N ILE A 247 -1.02 7.89 -15.20
CA ILE A 247 -2.14 8.80 -15.51
C ILE A 247 -3.30 8.57 -14.53
N GLY A 248 -3.68 7.31 -14.27
CA GLY A 248 -4.69 6.97 -13.28
C GLY A 248 -4.38 7.50 -11.88
N MET A 249 -3.12 7.43 -11.46
CA MET A 249 -2.67 8.03 -10.20
C MET A 249 -2.80 9.56 -10.18
N VAL A 250 -2.44 10.23 -11.28
CA VAL A 250 -2.58 11.69 -11.41
C VAL A 250 -4.06 12.10 -11.36
N LEU A 251 -4.92 11.41 -12.13
CA LEU A 251 -6.37 11.65 -12.15
C LEU A 251 -7.00 11.45 -10.77
N TYR A 252 -6.58 10.39 -10.05
CA TYR A 252 -7.02 10.16 -8.67
C TYR A 252 -6.63 11.33 -7.75
N LEU A 253 -5.40 11.82 -7.85
CA LEU A 253 -4.93 12.97 -7.06
C LEU A 253 -5.61 14.29 -7.43
N GLN A 254 -6.11 14.43 -8.66
CA GLN A 254 -6.96 15.54 -9.09
C GLN A 254 -8.43 15.41 -8.65
N GLY A 255 -8.82 14.30 -8.02
CA GLY A 255 -10.21 14.02 -7.63
C GLY A 255 -11.09 13.42 -8.72
N LYS A 256 -10.53 13.08 -9.90
CA LYS A 256 -11.24 12.46 -11.02
C LYS A 256 -11.30 10.94 -10.86
N GLU A 257 -11.96 10.47 -9.80
CA GLU A 257 -11.90 9.06 -9.37
C GLU A 257 -12.43 8.07 -10.41
N LYS A 258 -13.50 8.40 -11.14
CA LYS A 258 -14.09 7.53 -12.16
C LYS A 258 -13.15 7.32 -13.36
N GLU A 259 -12.50 8.39 -13.81
CA GLU A 259 -11.53 8.33 -14.91
C GLU A 259 -10.29 7.54 -14.47
N ALA A 260 -9.82 7.76 -13.23
CA ALA A 260 -8.74 7.00 -12.63
C ALA A 260 -9.05 5.49 -12.55
N GLU A 261 -10.25 5.11 -12.10
CA GLU A 261 -10.68 3.71 -12.07
C GLU A 261 -10.59 3.07 -13.46
N THR A 262 -11.11 3.77 -14.47
CA THR A 262 -11.20 3.26 -15.84
C THR A 262 -9.82 2.96 -16.39
N ILE A 263 -8.91 3.94 -16.34
CA ILE A 263 -7.57 3.78 -16.91
C ILE A 263 -6.70 2.77 -16.14
N ILE A 264 -6.91 2.63 -14.82
CA ILE A 264 -6.23 1.62 -14.01
C ILE A 264 -6.73 0.22 -14.35
N LYS A 265 -8.04 0.04 -14.59
CA LYS A 265 -8.58 -1.24 -15.07
C LYS A 265 -8.02 -1.61 -16.44
N ASP A 266 -7.92 -0.64 -17.36
CA ASP A 266 -7.32 -0.89 -18.67
C ASP A 266 -5.84 -1.28 -18.54
N SER A 267 -5.08 -0.57 -17.70
CA SER A 267 -3.70 -0.89 -17.37
C SER A 267 -3.52 -2.31 -16.82
N ILE A 268 -4.42 -2.76 -15.95
CA ILE A 268 -4.44 -4.14 -15.42
C ILE A 268 -4.80 -5.14 -16.52
N SER A 269 -5.81 -4.85 -17.34
CA SER A 269 -6.23 -5.71 -18.45
C SER A 269 -5.10 -5.94 -19.46
N MET A 270 -4.28 -4.92 -19.71
CA MET A 270 -3.09 -5.05 -20.56
C MET A 270 -2.07 -6.03 -19.98
N LEU A 271 -1.72 -5.91 -18.70
CA LEU A 271 -0.81 -6.85 -18.05
C LEU A 271 -1.34 -8.28 -18.10
N GLU A 272 -2.65 -8.47 -17.90
CA GLU A 272 -3.28 -9.79 -17.97
C GLU A 272 -3.21 -10.41 -19.36
N LYS A 273 -3.40 -9.61 -20.42
CA LYS A 273 -3.27 -10.07 -21.81
C LYS A 273 -1.83 -10.41 -22.18
N SER A 274 -0.85 -9.72 -21.60
CA SER A 274 0.58 -9.95 -21.84
C SER A 274 1.19 -11.08 -21.00
N ALA A 275 0.36 -11.93 -20.36
CA ALA A 275 0.78 -12.98 -19.42
C ALA A 275 1.55 -12.46 -18.18
N GLU A 276 1.47 -11.15 -17.90
CA GLU A 276 2.03 -10.50 -16.71
C GLU A 276 0.96 -10.28 -15.61
N GLY A 277 -0.20 -10.94 -15.74
CA GLY A 277 -1.33 -10.81 -14.82
C GLY A 277 -1.02 -11.26 -13.38
N GLU A 278 -0.02 -12.13 -13.20
CA GLU A 278 0.45 -12.61 -11.89
C GLU A 278 1.66 -11.82 -11.36
N SER A 279 2.14 -10.83 -12.11
CA SER A 279 3.30 -10.05 -11.73
C SER A 279 3.07 -9.23 -10.46
N VAL A 280 4.16 -8.93 -9.74
CA VAL A 280 4.14 -8.01 -8.60
C VAL A 280 3.59 -6.64 -8.99
N VAL A 281 3.80 -6.21 -10.24
CA VAL A 281 3.26 -4.96 -10.78
C VAL A 281 1.73 -5.04 -10.87
N CYS A 282 1.18 -6.10 -11.45
CA CYS A 282 -0.27 -6.30 -11.52
C CYS A 282 -0.91 -6.32 -10.11
N ILE A 283 -0.32 -7.06 -9.18
CA ILE A 283 -0.79 -7.13 -7.79
C ILE A 283 -0.82 -5.74 -7.13
N LYS A 284 0.19 -4.89 -7.35
CA LYS A 284 0.20 -3.51 -6.83
C LYS A 284 -0.97 -2.69 -7.37
N ARG A 285 -1.25 -2.78 -8.67
CA ARG A 285 -2.36 -2.07 -9.32
C ARG A 285 -3.72 -2.59 -8.85
N LEU A 286 -3.89 -3.91 -8.72
CA LEU A 286 -5.09 -4.53 -8.15
C LEU A 286 -5.31 -4.09 -6.70
N ARG A 287 -4.26 -4.02 -5.86
CA ARG A 287 -4.39 -3.51 -4.49
C ARG A 287 -4.84 -2.05 -4.46
N PHE A 288 -4.31 -1.21 -5.35
CA PHE A 288 -4.76 0.17 -5.47
C PHE A 288 -6.25 0.24 -5.87
N LEU A 289 -6.66 -0.56 -6.87
CA LEU A 289 -8.06 -0.62 -7.32
C LEU A 289 -9.00 -1.08 -6.19
N SER A 290 -8.62 -2.10 -5.43
CA SER A 290 -9.37 -2.55 -4.25
C SER A 290 -9.52 -1.43 -3.21
N GLN A 291 -8.46 -0.65 -2.96
CA GLN A 291 -8.53 0.49 -2.04
C GLN A 291 -9.45 1.61 -2.55
N LEU A 292 -9.45 1.86 -3.86
CA LEU A 292 -10.35 2.82 -4.49
C LEU A 292 -11.82 2.42 -4.26
N TYR A 293 -12.15 1.14 -4.44
CA TYR A 293 -13.48 0.60 -4.17
C TYR A 293 -13.87 0.68 -2.69
N LEU A 294 -12.97 0.33 -1.78
CA LEU A 294 -13.23 0.44 -0.34
C LEU A 294 -13.52 1.88 0.09
N LYS A 295 -12.78 2.86 -0.45
CA LYS A 295 -13.02 4.30 -0.18
C LYS A 295 -14.37 4.78 -0.73
N SER A 296 -14.82 4.18 -1.83
CA SER A 296 -16.11 4.47 -2.47
C SER A 296 -17.27 3.65 -1.88
N HIS A 297 -17.03 2.89 -0.80
CA HIS A 297 -18.00 1.96 -0.20
C HIS A 297 -18.55 0.88 -1.15
N ARG A 298 -17.79 0.53 -2.19
CA ARG A 298 -18.10 -0.49 -3.20
C ARG A 298 -17.49 -1.84 -2.79
N LEU A 299 -18.13 -2.48 -1.80
CA LEU A 299 -17.57 -3.68 -1.14
C LEU A 299 -17.52 -4.90 -2.06
N ASP A 300 -18.52 -5.09 -2.92
CA ASP A 300 -18.60 -6.25 -3.83
C ASP A 300 -17.45 -6.24 -4.84
N GLU A 301 -17.15 -5.08 -5.45
CA GLU A 301 -16.03 -4.95 -6.36
C GLU A 301 -14.68 -5.05 -5.65
N ALA A 302 -14.58 -4.53 -4.41
CA ALA A 302 -13.39 -4.69 -3.60
C ALA A 302 -13.10 -6.16 -3.27
N GLU A 303 -14.14 -6.92 -2.90
CA GLU A 303 -14.06 -8.35 -2.62
C GLU A 303 -13.60 -9.12 -3.86
N MET A 304 -14.20 -8.85 -5.03
CA MET A 304 -13.84 -9.51 -6.29
C MET A 304 -12.35 -9.35 -6.61
N VAL A 305 -11.83 -8.12 -6.47
CA VAL A 305 -10.41 -7.82 -6.70
C VAL A 305 -9.53 -8.51 -5.65
N GLN A 306 -9.93 -8.52 -4.38
CA GLN A 306 -9.16 -9.16 -3.30
C GLN A 306 -9.11 -10.68 -3.41
N ARG A 307 -10.20 -11.32 -3.86
CA ARG A 307 -10.20 -12.76 -4.20
C ARG A 307 -9.20 -13.07 -5.30
N LYS A 308 -9.14 -12.23 -6.34
CA LYS A 308 -8.14 -12.37 -7.41
C LYS A 308 -6.72 -12.24 -6.88
N ILE A 309 -6.45 -11.24 -6.03
CA ILE A 309 -5.14 -11.06 -5.39
C ILE A 309 -4.78 -12.30 -4.55
N LEU A 310 -5.69 -12.77 -3.69
CA LEU A 310 -5.43 -13.95 -2.85
C LEU A 310 -5.12 -15.19 -3.69
N ASN A 311 -5.87 -15.41 -4.77
CA ASN A 311 -5.61 -16.54 -5.66
C ASN A 311 -4.21 -16.47 -6.30
N ILE A 312 -3.79 -15.30 -6.79
CA ILE A 312 -2.44 -15.11 -7.34
C ILE A 312 -1.37 -15.35 -6.25
N MET A 313 -1.58 -14.86 -5.03
CA MET A 313 -0.65 -15.04 -3.92
C MET A 313 -0.54 -16.51 -3.49
N GLU A 314 -1.66 -17.23 -3.45
CA GLU A 314 -1.70 -18.65 -3.13
C GLU A 314 -0.95 -19.49 -4.17
N LEU A 315 -1.14 -19.22 -5.45
CA LEU A 315 -0.45 -19.94 -6.53
C LEU A 315 1.06 -19.64 -6.57
N SER A 316 1.45 -18.39 -6.33
CA SER A 316 2.85 -17.96 -6.47
C SER A 316 3.70 -18.21 -5.23
N LYS A 317 3.15 -18.04 -4.02
CA LYS A 317 3.90 -18.12 -2.75
C LYS A 317 3.39 -19.17 -1.78
N GLY A 318 2.19 -19.69 -1.99
CA GLY A 318 1.54 -20.59 -1.04
C GLY A 318 1.13 -19.91 0.26
N TRP A 319 0.49 -20.68 1.14
CA TRP A 319 -0.01 -20.19 2.43
C TRP A 319 1.06 -19.98 3.49
N ASN A 320 2.26 -20.57 3.34
CA ASN A 320 3.38 -20.37 4.27
C ASN A 320 4.11 -19.02 4.06
N SER A 321 3.48 -18.05 3.39
CA SER A 321 4.02 -16.71 3.15
C SER A 321 3.16 -15.66 3.86
N LEU A 322 3.81 -14.73 4.58
CA LEU A 322 3.13 -13.59 5.19
C LEU A 322 2.43 -12.71 4.15
N ASP A 323 2.92 -12.64 2.91
CA ASP A 323 2.27 -11.84 1.86
C ASP A 323 0.90 -12.44 1.47
N THR A 324 0.78 -13.76 1.45
CA THR A 324 -0.49 -14.47 1.22
C THR A 324 -1.44 -14.25 2.39
N VAL A 325 -0.93 -14.32 3.63
CA VAL A 325 -1.70 -14.04 4.84
C VAL A 325 -2.24 -12.60 4.84
N ILE A 326 -1.45 -11.61 4.43
CA ILE A 326 -1.89 -10.21 4.35
C ILE A 326 -2.98 -10.03 3.29
N ALA A 327 -2.89 -10.73 2.15
CA ALA A 327 -3.93 -10.73 1.14
C ALA A 327 -5.23 -11.37 1.65
N ALA A 328 -5.14 -12.49 2.36
CA ALA A 328 -6.26 -13.17 2.97
C ALA A 328 -6.94 -12.34 4.07
N GLU A 329 -6.14 -11.68 4.92
CA GLU A 329 -6.64 -10.75 5.93
C GLU A 329 -7.42 -9.59 5.28
N SER A 330 -6.88 -9.01 4.21
CA SER A 330 -7.57 -7.91 3.50
C SER A 330 -8.95 -8.35 2.97
N LEU A 331 -9.04 -9.56 2.41
CA LEU A 331 -10.30 -10.15 1.97
C LEU A 331 -11.26 -10.40 3.14
N ALA A 332 -10.76 -10.97 4.24
CA ALA A 332 -11.57 -11.25 5.42
C ALA A 332 -12.18 -9.98 6.01
N LEU A 333 -11.43 -8.88 6.06
CA LEU A 333 -11.94 -7.60 6.55
C LEU A 333 -13.03 -7.00 5.66
N THR A 334 -12.95 -7.20 4.35
CA THR A 334 -14.02 -6.79 3.43
C THR A 334 -15.27 -7.64 3.62
N LEU A 335 -15.11 -8.97 3.73
CA LEU A 335 -16.22 -9.89 4.03
C LEU A 335 -16.88 -9.56 5.37
N GLN A 336 -16.07 -9.23 6.38
CA GLN A 336 -16.55 -8.76 7.67
C GLN A 336 -17.40 -7.49 7.53
N ALA A 337 -16.96 -6.52 6.71
CA ALA A 337 -17.73 -5.30 6.43
C ALA A 337 -19.04 -5.57 5.67
N SER A 338 -19.05 -6.59 4.80
CA SER A 338 -20.26 -7.08 4.10
C SER A 338 -21.15 -7.99 4.96
N SER A 339 -20.83 -8.20 6.24
CA SER A 339 -21.55 -9.11 7.16
C SER A 339 -21.50 -10.61 6.80
N GLU A 340 -20.59 -11.02 5.93
CA GLU A 340 -20.29 -12.41 5.57
C GLU A 340 -19.35 -13.05 6.61
N THR A 341 -19.84 -13.23 7.83
CA THR A 341 -19.05 -13.60 9.01
C THR A 341 -18.39 -14.96 8.90
N LYS A 342 -19.09 -15.96 8.34
CA LYS A 342 -18.57 -17.33 8.19
C LYS A 342 -17.27 -17.38 7.39
N HIS A 343 -17.27 -16.85 6.16
CA HIS A 343 -16.08 -16.84 5.30
C HIS A 343 -14.96 -15.96 5.88
N SER A 344 -15.32 -14.85 6.52
CA SER A 344 -14.34 -14.01 7.23
C SER A 344 -13.67 -14.77 8.37
N LYS A 345 -14.42 -15.53 9.17
CA LYS A 345 -13.89 -16.31 10.29
C LYS A 345 -12.92 -17.38 9.82
N GLU A 346 -13.32 -18.19 8.84
CA GLU A 346 -12.49 -19.25 8.25
C GLU A 346 -11.15 -18.70 7.73
N LEU A 347 -11.17 -17.56 7.02
CA LEU A 347 -9.94 -16.93 6.54
C LEU A 347 -9.06 -16.41 7.69
N LEU A 348 -9.65 -15.76 8.70
CA LEU A 348 -8.90 -15.22 9.84
C LEU A 348 -8.30 -16.31 10.73
N GLU A 349 -8.99 -17.45 10.91
CA GLU A 349 -8.45 -18.61 11.63
C GLU A 349 -7.25 -19.19 10.88
N ARG A 350 -7.37 -19.38 9.56
CA ARG A 350 -6.25 -19.82 8.72
C ARG A 350 -5.06 -18.84 8.76
N CYS A 351 -5.34 -17.53 8.76
CA CYS A 351 -4.31 -16.50 8.92
C CYS A 351 -3.61 -16.60 10.29
N LEU A 352 -4.37 -16.84 11.35
CA LEU A 352 -3.83 -16.97 12.71
C LEU A 352 -2.91 -18.17 12.84
N ASP A 353 -3.29 -19.31 12.27
CA ASP A 353 -2.49 -20.53 12.33
C ASP A 353 -1.15 -20.35 11.62
N VAL A 354 -1.15 -19.79 10.41
CA VAL A 354 0.09 -19.47 9.69
C VAL A 354 0.92 -18.44 10.45
N ARG A 355 0.31 -17.40 11.03
CA ARG A 355 1.06 -16.41 11.82
C ARG A 355 1.75 -17.03 13.03
N LYS A 356 1.12 -17.99 13.69
CA LYS A 356 1.72 -18.72 14.83
C LYS A 356 2.89 -19.61 14.42
N THR A 357 2.92 -20.11 13.18
CA THR A 357 4.04 -20.91 12.68
C THR A 357 5.21 -20.06 12.21
N LEU A 358 4.93 -18.89 11.61
CA LEU A 358 5.95 -18.02 11.01
C LEU A 358 6.52 -16.96 11.96
N LEU A 359 5.79 -16.59 13.00
CA LEU A 359 6.13 -15.48 13.89
C LEU A 359 6.26 -15.95 15.34
N HIS A 360 7.04 -15.20 16.12
CA HIS A 360 7.05 -15.41 17.57
C HIS A 360 5.66 -15.19 18.16
N SER A 361 5.31 -15.97 19.20
CA SER A 361 4.00 -15.94 19.89
C SER A 361 3.52 -14.56 20.36
N ASP A 362 4.44 -13.62 20.60
CA ASP A 362 4.14 -12.27 21.07
C ASP A 362 4.23 -11.24 19.92
N HIS A 363 4.17 -11.67 18.65
CA HIS A 363 4.23 -10.76 17.52
C HIS A 363 2.89 -10.02 17.35
N ILE A 364 2.94 -8.70 17.12
CA ILE A 364 1.75 -7.84 17.10
C ILE A 364 0.72 -8.23 16.02
N GLN A 365 1.15 -8.83 14.91
CA GLN A 365 0.24 -9.34 13.87
C GLN A 365 -0.68 -10.47 14.40
N ILE A 366 -0.23 -11.27 15.36
CA ILE A 366 -1.08 -12.26 16.04
C ILE A 366 -2.14 -11.51 16.86
N GLY A 367 -1.74 -10.46 17.59
CA GLY A 367 -2.66 -9.61 18.34
C GLY A 367 -3.71 -8.90 17.47
N ALA A 368 -3.32 -8.43 16.28
CA ALA A 368 -4.23 -7.85 15.30
C ALA A 368 -5.24 -8.89 14.77
N ASN A 369 -4.77 -10.09 14.42
CA ASN A 369 -5.64 -11.17 13.96
C ASN A 369 -6.70 -11.56 15.01
N LEU A 370 -6.30 -11.62 16.28
CA LEU A 370 -7.21 -11.92 17.40
C LEU A 370 -8.25 -10.82 17.60
N LEU A 371 -7.87 -9.55 17.43
CA LEU A 371 -8.83 -8.44 17.43
C LEU A 371 -9.86 -8.59 16.29
N HIS A 372 -9.42 -8.98 15.09
CA HIS A 372 -10.34 -9.20 13.97
C HIS A 372 -11.30 -10.37 14.24
N LEU A 373 -10.81 -11.51 14.75
CA LEU A 373 -11.66 -12.64 15.15
C LEU A 373 -12.67 -12.24 16.23
N ALA A 374 -12.27 -11.44 17.22
CA ALA A 374 -13.19 -10.95 18.24
C ALA A 374 -14.30 -10.06 17.65
N ARG A 375 -13.99 -9.25 16.64
CA ARG A 375 -15.00 -8.44 15.97
C ARG A 375 -15.94 -9.27 15.11
N VAL A 376 -15.47 -10.36 14.50
CA VAL A 376 -16.35 -11.31 13.79
C VAL A 376 -17.30 -12.00 14.78
N ALA A 377 -16.79 -12.47 15.92
CA ALA A 377 -17.62 -13.04 16.99
C ALA A 377 -18.66 -12.02 17.53
N MET A 378 -18.31 -10.73 17.60
CA MET A 378 -19.28 -9.67 17.93
C MET A 378 -20.38 -9.48 16.87
N LEU A 379 -20.07 -9.69 15.59
CA LEU A 379 -21.07 -9.67 14.52
C LEU A 379 -21.98 -10.90 14.59
N ASP A 380 -21.41 -12.09 14.80
CA ASP A 380 -22.18 -13.33 15.00
C ASP A 380 -23.11 -13.23 16.22
N TYR A 381 -22.63 -12.65 17.32
CA TYR A 381 -23.47 -12.28 18.46
C TYR A 381 -24.67 -11.42 18.03
N SER A 382 -24.43 -10.37 17.24
CA SER A 382 -25.48 -9.45 16.83
C SER A 382 -26.56 -10.12 15.97
N GLN A 383 -26.18 -11.12 15.18
CA GLN A 383 -27.10 -11.94 14.37
C GLN A 383 -27.90 -12.92 15.23
N HIS A 384 -27.28 -13.51 16.26
CA HIS A 384 -27.90 -14.54 17.08
C HIS A 384 -28.62 -14.04 18.34
N LYS A 385 -28.38 -12.80 18.79
CA LYS A 385 -28.90 -12.29 20.07
C LYS A 385 -30.42 -12.41 20.26
N LYS A 386 -31.18 -12.47 19.17
CA LYS A 386 -32.65 -12.64 19.20
C LYS A 386 -33.12 -14.08 18.94
N SER A 387 -32.31 -14.89 18.26
CA SER A 387 -32.70 -16.23 17.83
C SER A 387 -32.18 -17.34 18.76
N ASP A 388 -30.97 -17.18 19.30
CA ASP A 388 -30.29 -18.18 20.10
C ASP A 388 -29.36 -17.49 21.12
N VAL A 389 -29.88 -17.31 22.33
CA VAL A 389 -29.18 -16.66 23.44
C VAL A 389 -27.95 -17.46 23.90
N SER A 390 -28.01 -18.79 23.84
CA SER A 390 -26.90 -19.66 24.24
C SER A 390 -25.71 -19.47 23.31
N LYS A 391 -25.98 -19.52 21.99
CA LYS A 391 -24.97 -19.25 20.97
C LYS A 391 -24.43 -17.82 21.05
N ALA A 392 -25.30 -16.84 21.24
CA ALA A 392 -24.90 -15.44 21.41
C ALA A 392 -23.96 -15.24 22.61
N LYS A 393 -24.21 -15.93 23.74
CA LYS A 393 -23.33 -15.91 24.92
C LYS A 393 -21.97 -16.54 24.63
N ALA A 394 -21.95 -17.69 23.95
CA ALA A 394 -20.71 -18.36 23.55
C ALA A 394 -19.82 -17.47 22.66
N GLU A 395 -20.41 -16.78 21.68
CA GLU A 395 -19.65 -15.85 20.81
C GLU A 395 -19.06 -14.68 21.61
N LEU A 396 -19.76 -14.15 22.62
CA LEU A 396 -19.21 -13.11 23.50
C LEU A 396 -18.08 -13.63 24.41
N ASP A 397 -18.11 -14.91 24.80
CA ASP A 397 -17.00 -15.55 25.54
C ASP A 397 -15.77 -15.72 24.65
N ILE A 398 -15.94 -16.18 23.41
CA ILE A 398 -14.88 -16.28 22.39
C ILE A 398 -14.26 -14.90 22.12
N ALA A 399 -15.10 -13.88 21.87
CA ALA A 399 -14.63 -12.52 21.63
C ALA A 399 -13.78 -11.98 22.79
N LYS A 400 -14.23 -12.21 24.03
CA LYS A 400 -13.52 -11.79 25.24
C LYS A 400 -12.15 -12.45 25.39
N ASP A 401 -12.04 -13.74 25.10
CA ASP A 401 -10.76 -14.46 25.18
C ASP A 401 -9.75 -13.94 24.14
N HIS A 402 -10.19 -13.80 22.89
CA HIS A 402 -9.36 -13.22 21.84
C HIS A 402 -8.88 -11.80 22.17
N LEU A 403 -9.74 -10.95 22.74
CA LEU A 403 -9.36 -9.59 23.13
C LEU A 403 -8.37 -9.56 24.28
N ARG A 404 -8.50 -10.43 25.29
CA ARG A 404 -7.52 -10.55 26.38
C ARG A 404 -6.14 -10.90 25.84
N ASN A 405 -6.07 -11.86 24.92
CA ASN A 405 -4.82 -12.25 24.28
C ASN A 405 -4.25 -11.12 23.40
N SER A 406 -5.10 -10.43 22.63
CA SER A 406 -4.71 -9.26 21.82
C SER A 406 -4.13 -8.13 22.69
N ILE A 407 -4.80 -7.76 23.79
CA ILE A 407 -4.36 -6.73 24.74
C ILE A 407 -3.03 -7.13 25.39
N ARG A 408 -2.89 -8.40 25.82
CA ARG A 408 -1.65 -8.90 26.41
C ARG A 408 -0.46 -8.75 25.45
N ILE A 409 -0.62 -9.21 24.21
CA ILE A 409 0.42 -9.13 23.18
C ILE A 409 0.77 -7.65 22.91
N ALA A 410 -0.24 -6.79 22.70
CA ALA A 410 -0.01 -5.38 22.40
C ALA A 410 0.74 -4.64 23.53
N ARG A 411 0.38 -4.91 24.80
CA ARG A 411 1.11 -4.36 25.95
C ARG A 411 2.56 -4.84 25.99
N GLN A 412 2.79 -6.14 25.84
CA GLN A 412 4.15 -6.70 25.82
C GLN A 412 5.02 -6.13 24.70
N CYS A 413 4.45 -5.93 23.51
CA CYS A 413 5.14 -5.26 22.40
C CYS A 413 5.50 -3.81 22.75
N LEU A 414 4.57 -3.06 23.32
CA LEU A 414 4.79 -1.66 23.71
C LEU A 414 5.84 -1.53 24.84
N ASP A 415 5.82 -2.42 25.82
CA ASP A 415 6.80 -2.45 26.93
C ASP A 415 8.23 -2.67 26.41
N LYS A 416 8.39 -3.57 25.43
CA LYS A 416 9.68 -3.79 24.75
C LYS A 416 10.17 -2.50 24.09
N VAL A 417 9.28 -1.75 23.44
CA VAL A 417 9.58 -0.45 22.80
C VAL A 417 9.92 0.65 23.82
N LEU A 418 9.39 0.59 25.05
CA LEU A 418 9.78 1.49 26.13
C LEU A 418 11.18 1.13 26.66
N LYS A 419 11.43 -0.14 26.98
CA LYS A 419 12.70 -0.63 27.55
C LYS A 419 13.91 -0.49 26.63
N HIS A 420 13.75 -0.61 25.32
CA HIS A 420 14.86 -0.51 24.37
C HIS A 420 15.49 0.90 24.28
N LYS A 421 14.79 1.95 24.74
CA LYS A 421 15.27 3.33 24.63
C LYS A 421 16.29 3.72 25.70
N ASP A 422 16.32 3.03 26.84
CA ASP A 422 17.35 3.27 27.87
C ASP A 422 18.75 2.81 27.42
N LYS A 423 18.86 2.08 26.31
CA LYS A 423 20.13 1.49 25.85
C LYS A 423 20.67 2.00 24.50
N SER A 424 19.95 2.79 23.70
CA SER A 424 20.49 3.25 22.40
C SER A 424 20.31 4.74 22.08
N LYS A 425 21.44 5.48 22.13
CA LYS A 425 21.66 6.71 21.37
C LYS A 425 22.15 6.33 19.97
N LYS A 426 21.35 6.50 18.91
CA LYS A 426 21.75 6.88 17.53
C LYS A 426 20.57 6.85 16.53
N ASN A 427 20.63 7.76 15.56
CA ASN A 427 19.50 8.48 14.93
C ASN A 427 18.83 7.87 13.67
N SER A 428 19.00 6.60 13.30
CA SER A 428 18.39 6.06 12.05
C SER A 428 17.29 5.00 12.24
N LEU A 429 17.19 4.35 13.42
CA LEU A 429 16.16 3.34 13.74
C LEU A 429 14.87 3.92 14.36
N VAL A 430 14.82 5.24 14.57
CA VAL A 430 13.74 5.92 15.30
C VAL A 430 12.42 5.92 14.51
N GLY A 431 12.46 6.02 13.18
CA GLY A 431 11.25 6.12 12.35
C GLY A 431 10.46 4.82 12.24
N ARG A 432 11.17 3.69 12.06
CA ARG A 432 10.55 2.36 11.93
C ARG A 432 9.95 1.88 13.25
N SER A 433 10.73 1.98 14.33
CA SER A 433 10.25 1.67 15.69
C SER A 433 9.07 2.55 16.09
N ARG A 434 9.02 3.82 15.64
CA ARG A 434 7.88 4.71 15.89
C ARG A 434 6.61 4.24 15.19
N LYS A 435 6.66 3.88 13.91
CA LYS A 435 5.49 3.39 13.16
C LYS A 435 4.96 2.06 13.73
N GLU A 436 5.87 1.15 14.10
CA GLU A 436 5.51 -0.11 14.76
C GLU A 436 4.84 0.15 16.11
N ALA A 437 5.36 1.10 16.91
CA ALA A 437 4.74 1.50 18.18
C ALA A 437 3.37 2.14 18.00
N GLN A 438 3.20 3.00 16.98
CA GLN A 438 1.91 3.60 16.64
C GLN A 438 0.87 2.54 16.28
N ALA A 439 1.22 1.60 15.40
CA ALA A 439 0.32 0.50 15.02
C ALA A 439 -0.04 -0.38 16.24
N THR A 440 0.94 -0.69 17.09
CA THR A 440 0.73 -1.47 18.31
C THR A 440 -0.22 -0.75 19.29
N LEU A 441 -0.07 0.57 19.44
CA LEU A 441 -0.96 1.37 20.27
C LEU A 441 -2.39 1.42 19.71
N VAL A 442 -2.56 1.57 18.39
CA VAL A 442 -3.89 1.50 17.75
C VAL A 442 -4.57 0.17 18.06
N ILE A 443 -3.85 -0.95 17.91
CA ILE A 443 -4.39 -2.29 18.22
C ILE A 443 -4.80 -2.37 19.69
N LEU A 444 -3.98 -1.88 20.62
CA LEU A 444 -4.31 -1.87 22.04
C LEU A 444 -5.59 -1.08 22.34
N LEU A 445 -5.70 0.15 21.81
CA LEU A 445 -6.86 1.01 22.02
C LEU A 445 -8.13 0.39 21.44
N GLN A 446 -8.03 -0.17 20.23
CA GLN A 446 -9.15 -0.84 19.57
C GLN A 446 -9.58 -2.11 20.30
N SER A 447 -8.64 -2.91 20.82
CA SER A 447 -8.96 -4.10 21.60
C SER A 447 -9.63 -3.75 22.93
N LEU A 448 -9.18 -2.69 23.62
CA LEU A 448 -9.82 -2.21 24.86
C LEU A 448 -11.22 -1.63 24.60
N SER A 449 -11.38 -0.86 23.52
CA SER A 449 -12.68 -0.32 23.10
C SER A 449 -13.67 -1.44 22.72
N THR A 450 -13.19 -2.47 22.01
CA THR A 450 -14.01 -3.64 21.65
C THR A 450 -14.36 -4.46 22.88
N LEU A 451 -13.42 -4.63 23.83
CA LEU A 451 -13.68 -5.33 25.09
C LEU A 451 -14.78 -4.64 25.89
N SER A 452 -14.77 -3.31 25.96
CA SER A 452 -15.86 -2.55 26.57
C SER A 452 -17.23 -2.86 25.92
N SER A 453 -17.28 -2.94 24.58
CA SER A 453 -18.51 -3.36 23.88
C SER A 453 -18.95 -4.77 24.23
N VAL A 454 -18.01 -5.72 24.34
CA VAL A 454 -18.30 -7.11 24.71
C VAL A 454 -18.90 -7.20 26.11
N GLU A 455 -18.35 -6.48 27.08
CA GLU A 455 -18.87 -6.49 28.46
C GLU A 455 -20.28 -5.87 28.53
N LEU A 456 -20.54 -4.78 27.80
CA LEU A 456 -21.89 -4.19 27.70
C LEU A 456 -22.89 -5.17 27.05
N ALA A 457 -22.50 -5.83 25.95
CA ALA A 457 -23.35 -6.82 25.29
C ALA A 457 -23.66 -8.03 26.19
N LYS A 458 -22.72 -8.43 27.06
CA LYS A 458 -22.97 -9.47 28.08
C LYS A 458 -23.97 -9.00 29.12
N GLN A 459 -23.90 -7.73 29.55
CA GLN A 459 -24.87 -7.17 30.48
C GLN A 459 -26.28 -7.21 29.90
N GLU A 460 -26.44 -6.80 28.64
CA GLU A 460 -27.73 -6.81 27.93
C GLU A 460 -28.35 -8.22 27.88
N LEU A 461 -27.54 -9.27 27.66
CA LEU A 461 -28.04 -10.64 27.59
C LEU A 461 -28.36 -11.27 28.94
N GLN A 462 -27.72 -10.82 30.02
CA GLN A 462 -27.79 -11.51 31.30
C GLN A 462 -28.86 -10.96 32.26
N GLU A 463 -29.53 -9.84 31.92
CA GLU A 463 -30.45 -9.11 32.83
C GLU A 463 -29.86 -8.90 34.24
N ILE A 464 -28.53 -8.87 34.36
CA ILE A 464 -27.81 -8.76 35.64
C ILE A 464 -27.89 -7.33 36.16
N GLN A 465 -28.05 -7.19 37.49
CA GLN A 465 -28.02 -5.90 38.20
C GLN A 465 -26.91 -4.98 37.67
N GLU A 466 -27.28 -3.74 37.35
CA GLU A 466 -26.51 -2.74 36.60
C GLU A 466 -25.11 -2.39 37.17
N GLY A 467 -24.73 -2.89 38.36
CA GLY A 467 -23.55 -2.48 39.11
C GLY A 467 -22.22 -3.10 38.66
N GLU A 468 -22.13 -4.43 38.55
CA GLU A 468 -20.82 -5.12 38.48
C GLU A 468 -20.24 -5.24 37.06
N ILE A 469 -21.08 -5.40 36.03
CA ILE A 469 -20.63 -5.53 34.63
C ILE A 469 -20.33 -4.15 34.02
N ASN A 470 -21.08 -3.12 34.43
CA ASN A 470 -20.79 -1.72 34.11
C ASN A 470 -19.38 -1.32 34.59
N LEU A 471 -18.92 -1.86 35.73
CA LEU A 471 -17.57 -1.65 36.22
C LEU A 471 -16.50 -2.21 35.26
N LYS A 472 -16.69 -3.40 34.69
CA LYS A 472 -15.73 -4.02 33.75
C LYS A 472 -15.66 -3.25 32.42
N ALA A 473 -16.81 -2.85 31.89
CA ALA A 473 -16.87 -2.02 30.68
C ALA A 473 -16.20 -0.65 30.88
N LYS A 474 -16.40 -0.03 32.06
CA LYS A 474 -15.73 1.21 32.48
C LYS A 474 -14.22 1.01 32.65
N GLU A 475 -13.79 -0.05 33.31
CA GLU A 475 -12.37 -0.35 33.53
C GLU A 475 -11.64 -0.51 32.19
N ALA A 476 -12.23 -1.19 31.20
CA ALA A 476 -11.64 -1.33 29.87
C ALA A 476 -11.42 0.03 29.17
N LEU A 477 -12.39 0.96 29.27
CA LEU A 477 -12.26 2.31 28.70
C LEU A 477 -11.27 3.18 29.47
N LEU A 478 -11.23 3.07 30.80
CA LEU A 478 -10.21 3.75 31.61
C LEU A 478 -8.81 3.23 31.27
N GLN A 479 -8.65 1.93 31.06
CA GLN A 479 -7.40 1.35 30.55
C GLN A 479 -7.07 1.85 29.14
N CYS A 480 -8.06 2.10 28.27
CA CYS A 480 -7.84 2.71 26.94
C CYS A 480 -7.27 4.12 27.08
N ILE A 481 -7.88 4.95 27.93
CA ILE A 481 -7.44 6.33 28.21
C ILE A 481 -6.05 6.34 28.87
N ALA A 482 -5.81 5.45 29.85
CA ALA A 482 -4.54 5.34 30.52
C ALA A 482 -3.42 4.92 29.56
N ALA A 483 -3.67 3.93 28.68
CA ALA A 483 -2.71 3.52 27.66
C ALA A 483 -2.38 4.68 26.71
N TYR A 484 -3.37 5.45 26.24
CA TYR A 484 -3.07 6.63 25.44
C TYR A 484 -2.18 7.63 26.20
N ASN A 485 -2.54 7.96 27.44
CA ASN A 485 -1.80 8.95 28.24
C ASN A 485 -0.36 8.48 28.52
N GLU A 486 -0.16 7.22 28.91
CA GLU A 486 1.16 6.66 29.16
C GLU A 486 2.08 6.82 27.94
N PHE A 487 1.61 6.41 26.76
CA PHE A 487 2.45 6.43 25.55
C PHE A 487 2.61 7.82 24.92
N VAL A 488 1.64 8.72 25.10
CA VAL A 488 1.72 10.09 24.55
C VAL A 488 2.45 11.06 25.48
N VAL A 489 2.25 10.94 26.81
CA VAL A 489 2.95 11.78 27.80
C VAL A 489 4.44 11.44 27.82
N HIS A 490 4.81 10.16 27.78
CA HIS A 490 6.23 9.75 27.72
C HIS A 490 6.87 9.91 26.33
N LYS A 491 6.08 9.95 25.25
CA LYS A 491 6.59 10.10 23.86
C LYS A 491 5.65 10.96 23.00
N LYS A 492 5.79 12.29 23.08
CA LYS A 492 5.04 13.27 22.26
C LYS A 492 4.95 12.90 20.75
N SER A 493 6.01 12.31 20.19
CA SER A 493 6.05 11.92 18.76
C SER A 493 5.15 10.75 18.33
N ILE A 494 4.63 9.95 19.27
CA ILE A 494 3.71 8.82 18.94
C ILE A 494 2.28 9.34 18.80
N GLY A 495 1.88 10.28 19.68
CA GLY A 495 0.51 10.80 19.77
C GLY A 495 0.07 11.71 18.61
N ASP A 496 0.97 12.11 17.71
CA ASP A 496 0.64 12.98 16.57
C ASP A 496 -0.10 12.26 15.43
N SER A 497 -0.21 10.93 15.47
CA SER A 497 -0.99 10.18 14.48
C SER A 497 -2.49 10.52 14.60
N PRO A 498 -3.14 10.99 13.51
CA PRO A 498 -4.57 11.30 13.52
C PRO A 498 -5.42 10.05 13.81
N GLU A 499 -4.95 8.86 13.45
CA GLU A 499 -5.61 7.59 13.74
C GLU A 499 -5.66 7.33 15.25
N ILE A 500 -4.53 7.46 15.95
CA ILE A 500 -4.48 7.27 17.41
C ILE A 500 -5.35 8.31 18.12
N LYS A 501 -5.32 9.57 17.67
CA LYS A 501 -6.21 10.62 18.20
C LYS A 501 -7.68 10.27 17.99
N SER A 502 -8.05 9.76 16.82
CA SER A 502 -9.43 9.34 16.52
C SER A 502 -9.88 8.20 17.43
N GLU A 503 -9.05 7.17 17.63
CA GLU A 503 -9.36 6.05 18.52
C GLU A 503 -9.48 6.50 19.97
N TYR A 504 -8.57 7.35 20.43
CA TYR A 504 -8.61 7.94 21.76
C TYR A 504 -9.89 8.74 21.99
N LEU A 505 -10.24 9.64 21.06
CA LEU A 505 -11.47 10.44 21.16
C LEU A 505 -12.72 9.56 21.17
N SER A 506 -12.73 8.47 20.41
CA SER A 506 -13.80 7.47 20.44
C SER A 506 -13.92 6.79 21.82
N CYS A 507 -12.80 6.28 22.37
CA CYS A 507 -12.76 5.73 23.73
C CYS A 507 -13.23 6.75 24.78
N PHE A 508 -12.73 7.99 24.70
CA PHE A 508 -13.04 9.05 25.64
C PHE A 508 -14.52 9.43 25.62
N LYS A 509 -15.10 9.62 24.42
CA LYS A 509 -16.53 9.91 24.27
C LYS A 509 -17.40 8.79 24.84
N ARG A 510 -17.04 7.52 24.59
CA ARG A 510 -17.74 6.37 25.18
C ARG A 510 -17.62 6.33 26.70
N ALA A 511 -16.43 6.64 27.23
CA ALA A 511 -16.20 6.71 28.67
C ALA A 511 -17.04 7.81 29.33
N GLN A 512 -17.12 9.00 28.74
CA GLN A 512 -17.95 10.10 29.21
C GLN A 512 -19.43 9.72 29.26
N THR A 513 -19.94 9.04 28.23
CA THR A 513 -21.34 8.58 28.21
C THR A 513 -21.62 7.59 29.35
N LEU A 514 -20.70 6.68 29.65
CA LEU A 514 -20.90 5.64 30.67
C LEU A 514 -20.63 6.11 32.11
N LEU A 515 -19.77 7.11 32.30
CA LEU A 515 -19.39 7.64 33.63
C LEU A 515 -20.26 8.83 34.07
N GLY A 516 -21.12 9.34 33.20
CA GLY A 516 -21.79 10.63 33.42
C GLY A 516 -20.82 11.80 33.17
N LYS A 517 -21.37 12.98 32.86
CA LYS A 517 -20.69 14.16 32.28
C LYS A 517 -19.43 14.73 32.99
N LYS A 518 -18.88 14.13 34.04
CA LYS A 518 -17.66 14.60 34.73
C LYS A 518 -16.48 13.64 34.54
N LEU A 519 -15.76 13.80 33.44
CA LEU A 519 -14.34 13.45 33.35
C LEU A 519 -13.54 14.76 33.37
N ASP A 520 -13.54 15.42 34.51
CA ASP A 520 -12.63 16.54 34.77
C ASP A 520 -11.26 15.94 35.12
N GLY A 521 -10.16 16.54 34.67
CA GLY A 521 -8.79 15.96 34.69
C GLY A 521 -8.29 15.44 36.04
N GLU A 522 -8.95 15.75 37.15
CA GLU A 522 -8.67 15.24 38.49
C GLU A 522 -9.24 13.85 38.79
N GLY A 523 -10.29 13.40 38.08
CA GLY A 523 -10.94 12.11 38.31
C GLY A 523 -10.07 10.89 37.96
N ILE A 524 -9.17 11.06 37.00
CA ILE A 524 -8.21 10.03 36.57
C ILE A 524 -7.14 9.79 37.64
N HIS A 525 -6.79 10.82 38.43
CA HIS A 525 -5.75 10.74 39.45
C HIS A 525 -6.22 10.02 40.73
N LYS A 526 -7.50 10.13 41.09
CA LYS A 526 -8.06 9.52 42.32
C LYS A 526 -8.34 8.02 42.21
N LEU A 527 -8.53 7.47 41.01
CA LEU A 527 -8.80 6.04 40.81
C LEU A 527 -7.52 5.20 40.62
N ASN A 528 -6.42 5.81 40.17
CA ASN A 528 -5.11 5.15 40.05
C ASN A 528 -4.39 4.94 41.39
N GLN A 529 -4.90 5.48 42.52
CA GLN A 529 -4.33 5.31 43.85
C GLN A 529 -5.01 4.19 44.68
N LYS A 530 -5.93 3.42 44.10
CA LYS A 530 -6.64 2.32 44.79
C LYS A 530 -6.27 0.91 44.30
N LYS A 531 -5.12 0.72 43.65
CA LYS A 531 -4.53 -0.61 43.40
C LYS A 531 -3.19 -0.73 44.11
#